data_AF-A0A165WYN4-F1
#
_entry.id   AF-A0A165WYN4-F1
#
_cell.length_a   1.000
_cell.length_b   1.000
_cell.length_c   1.000
_cell.angle_alpha   90.00
_cell.angle_beta   90.00
_cell.angle_gamma   90.00
#
_symmetry.space_group_name_H-M   'P 1'
#
loop_
_entity.id
_entity.type
_entity.pdbx_description
1 polymer ?
#
loop_
_entity_poly.entity_id
_entity_poly.type
_entity_poly.pdbx_seq_one_letter_code
_entity_poly.pdbx_strand_id
1 'polypeptide(L)'
;MSNKTLYERLGGYDAISAVVNNLLPRLQSDELLGRFWQNRGEDGIAREKQLLIDYLAYSAGGPLYYTGRDMVITHTGMGVTEADWDVFLAHLKATLESFNLPEAEFNDTVGFVSSLKAEILV
;
A
#
# COMPACT_ATOMS: atom_id res chain seq x y z
N MET A 1 -25.89 -4.86 -8.85
CA MET A 1 -24.52 -4.51 -8.43
C MET A 1 -23.96 -5.70 -7.70
N SER A 2 -22.72 -6.09 -7.97
CA SER A 2 -22.09 -7.22 -7.26
C SER A 2 -21.98 -6.86 -5.78
N ASN A 3 -22.53 -7.68 -4.88
CA ASN A 3 -22.39 -7.50 -3.42
C ASN A 3 -20.99 -7.89 -2.91
N LYS A 4 -20.00 -8.03 -3.79
CA LYS A 4 -18.65 -8.44 -3.44
C LYS A 4 -17.84 -7.26 -2.93
N THR A 5 -17.02 -7.50 -1.91
CA THR A 5 -16.09 -6.50 -1.38
C THR A 5 -14.97 -6.23 -2.39
N LEU A 6 -14.23 -5.12 -2.23
CA LEU A 6 -13.05 -4.85 -3.08
C LEU A 6 -12.03 -5.98 -2.94
N TYR A 7 -11.85 -6.53 -1.73
CA TYR A 7 -10.99 -7.68 -1.46
C TYR A 7 -11.33 -8.88 -2.34
N GLU A 8 -12.62 -9.25 -2.43
CA GLU A 8 -13.05 -10.37 -3.27
C GLU A 8 -12.87 -10.08 -4.76
N ARG A 9 -13.08 -8.83 -5.19
CA ARG A 9 -12.89 -8.42 -6.59
C ARG A 9 -11.42 -8.39 -7.01
N LEU A 10 -10.53 -8.03 -6.09
CA LEU A 10 -9.07 -8.05 -6.30
C LEU A 10 -8.49 -9.46 -6.36
N GLY A 11 -9.23 -10.50 -5.99
CA GLY A 11 -8.74 -11.88 -5.94
C GLY A 11 -8.26 -12.32 -4.55
N GLY A 12 -8.60 -11.56 -3.51
CA GLY A 12 -8.30 -11.89 -2.12
C GLY A 12 -6.84 -11.70 -1.72
N TYR A 13 -6.46 -12.34 -0.63
CA TYR A 13 -5.20 -12.10 0.07
C TYR A 13 -3.96 -12.36 -0.80
N ASP A 14 -3.96 -13.45 -1.58
CA ASP A 14 -2.81 -13.81 -2.42
C ASP A 14 -2.54 -12.77 -3.51
N ALA A 15 -3.60 -12.22 -4.11
CA ALA A 15 -3.47 -11.17 -5.10
C ALA A 15 -2.95 -9.86 -4.49
N ILE A 16 -3.48 -9.47 -3.32
CA ILE A 16 -2.99 -8.28 -2.58
C ILE A 16 -1.53 -8.48 -2.17
N SER A 17 -1.18 -9.66 -1.67
CA SER A 17 0.21 -10.03 -1.35
C SER A 17 1.12 -9.91 -2.56
N ALA A 18 0.70 -10.41 -3.73
CA ALA A 18 1.46 -10.29 -4.97
C ALA A 18 1.68 -8.82 -5.38
N VAL A 19 0.67 -7.96 -5.26
CA VAL A 19 0.81 -6.52 -5.50
C VAL A 19 1.85 -5.90 -4.57
N VAL A 20 1.77 -6.15 -3.26
CA VAL A 20 2.74 -5.62 -2.29
C VAL A 20 4.16 -6.17 -2.52
N ASN A 21 4.27 -7.45 -2.88
CA ASN A 21 5.54 -8.10 -3.25
C ASN A 21 6.20 -7.40 -4.45
N ASN A 22 5.41 -6.84 -5.38
CA ASN A 22 5.92 -6.09 -6.53
C ASN A 22 6.18 -4.62 -6.20
N LEU A 23 5.31 -4.00 -5.39
CA LEU A 23 5.38 -2.57 -5.05
C LEU A 23 6.59 -2.25 -4.16
N LEU A 24 6.80 -2.99 -3.06
CA LEU A 24 7.79 -2.61 -2.06
C LEU A 24 9.23 -2.51 -2.64
N PRO A 25 9.71 -3.45 -3.46
CA PRO A 25 11.03 -3.33 -4.08
C PRO A 25 11.17 -2.10 -5.00
N ARG A 26 10.08 -1.67 -5.67
CA ARG A 26 10.09 -0.45 -6.50
C ARG A 26 10.27 0.79 -5.64
N LEU A 27 9.55 0.87 -4.53
CA LEU A 27 9.66 1.98 -3.57
C LEU A 27 11.06 2.03 -2.94
N GLN A 28 11.61 0.88 -2.56
CA GLN A 28 12.94 0.79 -1.97
C GLN A 28 14.07 1.16 -2.93
N SER A 29 13.87 0.91 -4.23
CA SER A 29 14.86 1.21 -5.28
C SER A 29 14.73 2.62 -5.86
N ASP A 30 13.70 3.37 -5.47
CA ASP A 30 13.46 4.73 -5.94
C ASP A 30 14.44 5.72 -5.28
N GLU A 31 14.97 6.67 -6.07
CA GLU A 31 15.99 7.62 -5.61
C GLU A 31 15.48 8.54 -4.50
N LEU A 32 14.20 8.90 -4.53
CA LEU A 32 13.58 9.73 -3.50
C LEU A 32 13.17 8.84 -2.32
N LEU A 33 12.37 7.80 -2.56
CA LEU A 33 11.74 7.03 -1.49
C LEU A 33 12.67 6.04 -0.77
N GLY A 34 13.71 5.53 -1.44
CA GLY A 34 14.59 4.50 -0.89
C GLY A 34 15.21 4.88 0.46
N ARG A 35 15.36 6.18 0.74
CA ARG A 35 15.86 6.72 2.02
C ARG A 35 15.09 6.23 3.25
N PHE A 36 13.80 5.93 3.13
CA PHE A 36 13.00 5.43 4.26
C PHE A 36 13.44 4.04 4.75
N TRP A 37 14.15 3.27 3.90
CA TRP A 37 14.59 1.92 4.21
C TRP A 37 16.10 1.74 4.40
N GLN A 38 16.93 2.77 4.10
CA GLN A 38 18.40 2.67 4.09
C GLN A 38 19.05 2.12 5.38
N ASN A 39 18.42 2.34 6.55
CA ASN A 39 18.95 1.93 7.85
C ASN A 39 18.03 0.94 8.57
N ARG A 40 17.20 0.20 7.82
CA ARG A 40 16.22 -0.76 8.36
C ARG A 40 16.76 -2.18 8.20
N GLY A 41 16.66 -2.99 9.27
CA GLY A 41 16.99 -4.41 9.21
C GLY A 41 15.92 -5.22 8.46
N GLU A 42 16.33 -6.35 7.88
CA GLU A 42 15.47 -7.22 7.06
C GLU A 42 14.20 -7.68 7.80
N ASP A 43 14.31 -8.06 9.08
CA ASP A 43 13.16 -8.46 9.90
C ASP A 43 12.12 -7.34 10.05
N GLY A 44 12.59 -6.10 10.20
CA GLY A 44 11.72 -4.93 10.30
C GLY A 44 10.97 -4.66 8.99
N ILE A 45 11.67 -4.79 7.87
CA ILE A 45 11.09 -4.64 6.52
C ILE A 45 10.10 -5.76 6.24
N ALA A 46 10.42 -7.01 6.59
CA ALA A 46 9.51 -8.15 6.43
C ALA A 46 8.23 -7.97 7.23
N ARG A 47 8.34 -7.48 8.48
CA ARG A 47 7.18 -7.17 9.31
C ARG A 47 6.34 -6.03 8.74
N GLU A 48 6.97 -4.95 8.27
CA GLU A 48 6.29 -3.82 7.65
C GLU A 48 5.52 -4.24 6.40
N LYS A 49 6.15 -5.04 5.54
CA LYS A 49 5.52 -5.63 4.35
C LYS A 49 4.29 -6.45 4.70
N GLN A 50 4.37 -7.30 5.73
CA GLN A 50 3.24 -8.09 6.21
C GLN A 50 2.10 -7.19 6.72
N LEU A 51 2.41 -6.16 7.51
CA LEU A 51 1.43 -5.19 7.98
C LEU A 51 0.77 -4.41 6.84
N LEU A 52 1.51 -4.07 5.78
CA LEU A 52 0.96 -3.45 4.58
C LEU A 52 -0.04 -4.37 3.88
N ILE A 53 0.29 -5.66 3.71
CA ILE A 53 -0.64 -6.64 3.12
C ILE A 53 -1.91 -6.74 3.96
N ASP A 54 -1.76 -6.89 5.28
CA ASP A 54 -2.88 -7.02 6.21
C ASP A 54 -3.77 -5.77 6.21
N TYR A 55 -3.17 -4.58 6.18
CA TYR A 55 -3.89 -3.32 6.12
C TYR A 55 -4.70 -3.19 4.83
N LEU A 56 -4.09 -3.47 3.67
CA LEU A 56 -4.77 -3.42 2.38
C LEU A 56 -5.91 -4.45 2.31
N ALA A 57 -5.68 -5.67 2.80
CA ALA A 57 -6.69 -6.71 2.82
C ALA A 57 -7.87 -6.36 3.73
N TYR A 58 -7.61 -5.84 4.93
CA TYR A 58 -8.64 -5.34 5.84
C TYR A 58 -9.44 -4.19 5.22
N SER A 59 -8.77 -3.16 4.73
CA SER A 59 -9.42 -1.96 4.18
C SER A 59 -10.18 -2.22 2.89
N ALA A 60 -9.79 -3.23 2.11
CA ALA A 60 -10.55 -3.69 0.95
C ALA A 60 -11.83 -4.47 1.33
N GLY A 61 -12.12 -4.66 2.62
CA GLY A 61 -13.26 -5.41 3.13
C GLY A 61 -13.02 -6.93 3.21
N GLY A 62 -11.76 -7.34 3.36
CA GLY A 62 -11.40 -8.73 3.62
C GLY A 62 -11.73 -9.18 5.05
N PRO A 63 -11.71 -10.50 5.31
CA PRO A 63 -12.11 -11.06 6.61
C PRO A 63 -11.04 -10.94 7.71
N LEU A 64 -10.00 -10.15 7.49
CA LEU A 64 -8.87 -9.98 8.39
C LEU A 64 -9.13 -8.86 9.39
N TYR A 65 -8.52 -8.96 10.57
CA TYR A 65 -8.46 -7.85 11.52
C TYR A 65 -7.07 -7.25 11.49
N TYR A 66 -6.97 -5.96 11.15
CA TYR A 66 -5.70 -5.25 11.14
C TYR A 66 -5.22 -4.97 12.58
N THR A 67 -3.98 -5.38 12.88
CA THR A 67 -3.39 -5.29 14.23
C THR A 67 -2.25 -4.27 14.34
N GLY A 68 -1.91 -3.60 13.24
CA GLY A 68 -0.90 -2.55 13.23
C GLY A 68 -1.42 -1.23 13.80
N ARG A 69 -0.55 -0.23 13.82
CA ARG A 69 -0.90 1.14 14.20
C ARG A 69 -1.72 1.81 13.10
N ASP A 70 -2.52 2.80 13.44
CA ASP A 70 -3.17 3.65 12.44
C ASP A 70 -2.15 4.43 11.61
N MET A 71 -2.58 5.00 10.49
CA MET A 71 -1.67 5.63 9.52
C MET A 71 -1.03 6.91 10.09
N VAL A 72 -1.74 7.69 10.91
CA VAL A 72 -1.19 8.89 11.56
C VAL A 72 -0.03 8.52 12.46
N ILE A 73 -0.24 7.60 13.42
CA ILE A 73 0.81 7.20 14.37
C ILE A 73 1.96 6.49 13.63
N THR A 74 1.68 5.74 12.57
CA THR A 74 2.71 5.04 11.78
C THR A 74 3.66 6.01 11.09
N HIS A 75 3.14 7.11 10.54
CA HIS A 75 3.91 8.02 9.69
C HIS A 75 4.37 9.31 10.39
N THR A 76 3.83 9.60 11.58
CA THR A 76 4.24 10.77 12.38
C THR A 76 5.75 10.80 12.59
N GLY A 77 6.37 11.93 12.24
CA GLY A 77 7.80 12.17 12.44
C GLY A 77 8.70 11.49 11.40
N MET A 78 8.13 10.83 10.38
CA MET A 78 8.90 10.33 9.24
C MET A 78 9.31 11.45 8.26
N GLY A 79 8.65 12.61 8.32
CA GLY A 79 8.91 13.73 7.41
C GLY A 79 8.52 13.42 5.98
N VAL A 80 7.39 12.71 5.79
CA VAL A 80 6.85 12.41 4.46
C VAL A 80 6.35 13.70 3.82
N THR A 81 6.86 13.99 2.63
CA THR A 81 6.53 15.20 1.88
C THR A 81 5.50 14.92 0.78
N GLU A 82 4.95 15.99 0.21
CA GLU A 82 4.11 15.92 -1.00
C GLU A 82 4.83 15.23 -2.16
N ALA A 83 6.13 15.51 -2.35
CA ALA A 83 6.92 14.89 -3.41
C ALA A 83 7.05 13.36 -3.20
N ASP A 84 7.23 12.91 -1.95
CA ASP A 84 7.27 11.48 -1.64
C ASP A 84 5.94 10.81 -1.97
N TRP A 85 4.84 11.47 -1.60
CA TRP A 85 3.50 10.96 -1.85
C TRP A 85 3.20 10.79 -3.33
N ASP A 86 3.56 11.79 -4.14
CA ASP A 86 3.32 11.76 -5.58
C ASP A 86 4.13 10.64 -6.26
N VAL A 87 5.40 10.46 -5.86
CA VAL A 87 6.24 9.35 -6.35
C VAL A 87 5.70 7.99 -5.89
N PHE A 88 5.25 7.88 -4.64
CA PHE A 88 4.61 6.67 -4.13
C PHE A 88 3.35 6.30 -4.94
N LEU A 89 2.47 7.28 -5.19
CA LEU A 89 1.26 7.05 -5.99
C LEU A 89 1.58 6.66 -7.44
N ALA A 90 2.65 7.21 -8.03
CA ALA A 90 3.10 6.81 -9.36
C ALA A 90 3.55 5.33 -9.37
N HIS A 91 4.34 4.89 -8.39
CA HIS A 91 4.76 3.49 -8.27
C HIS A 91 3.59 2.55 -7.97
N LEU A 92 2.63 2.97 -7.15
CA LEU A 92 1.41 2.21 -6.92
C LEU A 92 0.64 1.97 -8.22
N LYS A 93 0.36 3.05 -8.97
CA LYS A 93 -0.37 2.95 -10.26
C LYS A 93 0.37 2.04 -11.26
N ALA A 94 1.67 2.25 -11.43
CA ALA A 94 2.49 1.41 -12.31
C ALA A 94 2.51 -0.07 -11.87
N THR A 95 2.47 -0.32 -10.56
CA THR A 95 2.33 -1.68 -10.03
C THR A 95 0.98 -2.26 -10.41
N LEU A 96 -0.12 -1.59 -10.09
CA LEU A 96 -1.48 -2.07 -10.40
C LEU A 96 -1.70 -2.30 -11.91
N GLU A 97 -1.16 -1.43 -12.76
CA GLU A 97 -1.15 -1.59 -14.21
C GLU A 97 -0.43 -2.88 -14.65
N SER A 98 0.70 -3.22 -14.03
CA SER A 98 1.43 -4.46 -14.35
C SER A 98 0.67 -5.75 -14.01
N PHE A 99 -0.32 -5.67 -13.12
CA PHE A 99 -1.23 -6.77 -12.80
C PHE A 99 -2.47 -6.83 -13.71
N ASN A 100 -2.63 -5.89 -14.66
CA ASN A 100 -3.77 -5.79 -15.57
C ASN A 100 -5.11 -5.83 -14.82
N LEU A 101 -5.21 -5.11 -13.70
CA LEU A 101 -6.46 -5.01 -12.97
C LEU A 101 -7.56 -4.39 -13.84
N PRO A 102 -8.81 -4.85 -13.72
CA PRO A 102 -9.92 -4.15 -14.37
C PRO A 102 -10.04 -2.72 -13.79
N GLU A 103 -10.53 -1.81 -14.62
CA GLU A 103 -10.55 -0.36 -14.34
C GLU A 103 -11.27 -0.02 -13.03
N ALA A 104 -12.35 -0.74 -12.69
CA ALA A 104 -13.08 -0.51 -11.45
C ALA A 104 -12.22 -0.81 -10.21
N GLU A 105 -11.56 -1.98 -10.17
CA GLU A 105 -10.67 -2.36 -9.08
C GLU A 105 -9.45 -1.45 -8.99
N PHE A 106 -8.89 -1.06 -10.14
CA PHE A 106 -7.79 -0.09 -10.20
C PHE A 106 -8.19 1.24 -9.56
N ASN A 107 -9.32 1.81 -9.99
CA ASN A 107 -9.79 3.11 -9.52
C ASN A 107 -10.17 3.07 -8.03
N ASP A 108 -10.83 1.99 -7.59
CA ASP A 108 -11.21 1.81 -6.19
C ASP A 108 -9.97 1.68 -5.29
N THR A 109 -8.96 0.90 -5.71
CA THR A 109 -7.70 0.76 -4.96
C THR A 109 -6.92 2.08 -4.91
N VAL A 110 -6.76 2.77 -6.04
CA VAL A 110 -6.07 4.07 -6.08
C VAL A 110 -6.83 5.10 -5.25
N GLY A 111 -8.17 5.14 -5.33
CA GLY A 111 -9.02 6.05 -4.57
C GLY A 111 -8.89 5.84 -3.07
N PHE A 112 -8.95 4.57 -2.62
CA PHE A 112 -8.73 4.22 -1.23
C PHE A 112 -7.34 4.64 -0.73
N VAL A 113 -6.27 4.30 -1.45
CA VAL A 113 -4.92 4.69 -1.00
C VAL A 113 -4.77 6.21 -1.01
N SER A 114 -5.35 6.89 -2.00
CA SER A 114 -5.31 8.35 -2.10
C SER A 114 -6.00 9.04 -0.91
N SER A 115 -7.04 8.42 -0.33
CA SER A 115 -7.74 9.01 0.83
C SER A 115 -6.90 9.02 2.10
N LEU A 116 -5.81 8.23 2.16
CA LEU A 116 -4.90 8.18 3.32
C LEU A 116 -3.90 9.34 3.35
N LYS A 117 -3.84 10.16 2.30
CA LYS A 117 -2.84 11.24 2.16
C LYS A 117 -2.77 12.14 3.41
N ALA A 118 -3.91 12.59 3.90
CA ALA A 118 -3.98 13.48 5.06
C ALA A 118 -3.48 12.82 6.36
N GLU A 119 -3.55 11.49 6.45
CA GLU A 119 -3.05 10.73 7.60
C GLU A 119 -1.55 10.43 7.50
N ILE A 120 -0.98 10.46 6.29
CA ILE A 120 0.42 10.10 6.03
C ILE A 120 1.33 11.33 6.01
N LEU A 121 0.82 12.48 5.55
CA LEU A 121 1.55 13.76 5.52
C LEU A 121 1.39 14.49 6.87
N VAL A 122 1.94 13.88 7.92
CA VAL A 122 1.81 14.33 9.33
C VAL A 122 3.14 14.53 10.05
#